data_AF-A0A1I3C9Y8-F1
#
_entry.id   AF-A0A1I3C9Y8-F1
#
_cell.length_a   1.000
_cell.length_b   1.000
_cell.length_c   1.000
_cell.angle_alpha   90.00
_cell.angle_beta   90.00
_cell.angle_gamma   90.00
#
_symmetry.space_group_name_H-M   'P 1'
#
loop_
_entity.id
_entity.type
_entity.pdbx_description
1 polymer ?
#
loop_
_entity_poly.entity_id
_entity_poly.type
_entity_poly.pdbx_seq_one_letter_code
_entity_poly.pdbx_strand_id
1 'polypeptide(L)'
;MLSNAAVLPLESQPLPNDTLSTEGLLGADVNEAWIKLPLLGQSAHRALDEVRLAEETQRASEAMLTTLDLIAPQAPHDRVRQVHNIDRSMETVAIKLRQYALGQSPADSRFGHEGRKRSEDVKGGIRDFMHFTAMAQTACRLQGQPSLVLLPHLVGLAMVRHKIEALWQEEGDVSSADTQYLTHEEIAAACELKLSSLRNAVSRGELPQSDGTCVPIRQALDWMLVRQRFLFLRLARSLPSQHINGKMASLWLDRQPTAEAVKTVSRLRLTLWRLGEPGILIAVNTGVRQCILTLPFAPPSLESHEIFVTDRSHDKAADLLRKGLGVSPSSPIWQVRTKSREAFEKLVAHWL
;
A
#
# COMPACT_ATOMS: atom_id res chain seq x y z
N MET A 1 -61.12 43.60 -36.20
CA MET A 1 -61.75 42.64 -35.27
C MET A 1 -60.75 42.50 -34.11
N LEU A 2 -60.93 43.18 -32.98
CA LEU A 2 -61.76 42.76 -31.82
C LEU A 2 -61.47 41.28 -31.50
N SER A 3 -61.12 40.80 -30.31
CA SER A 3 -61.22 41.26 -28.91
C SER A 3 -60.82 40.02 -28.06
N ASN A 4 -60.68 40.19 -26.74
CA ASN A 4 -60.64 39.19 -25.66
C ASN A 4 -59.21 38.89 -25.16
N ALA A 5 -58.71 39.47 -24.06
CA ALA A 5 -59.24 39.78 -22.73
C ALA A 5 -59.58 38.56 -21.86
N ALA A 6 -58.90 38.57 -20.69
CA ALA A 6 -59.19 37.87 -19.42
C ALA A 6 -58.96 36.33 -19.43
N VAL A 7 -58.48 35.67 -18.37
CA VAL A 7 -58.82 35.75 -16.94
C VAL A 7 -57.68 35.11 -16.12
N LEU A 8 -57.23 35.74 -15.04
CA LEU A 8 -56.64 35.04 -13.87
C LEU A 8 -57.78 34.68 -12.90
N PRO A 9 -57.65 33.57 -12.16
CA PRO A 9 -57.85 33.71 -10.72
C PRO A 9 -56.79 32.99 -9.86
N LEU A 10 -56.67 33.57 -8.66
CA LEU A 10 -55.87 33.21 -7.49
C LEU A 10 -56.34 31.92 -6.79
N GLU A 11 -55.48 31.45 -5.89
CA GLU A 11 -55.72 30.50 -4.77
C GLU A 11 -55.77 29.01 -5.12
N SER A 12 -54.81 28.20 -4.67
CA SER A 12 -54.70 27.82 -3.26
C SER A 12 -53.35 27.15 -2.96
N GLN A 13 -52.65 27.63 -1.93
CA GLN A 13 -51.63 26.82 -1.25
C GLN A 13 -52.31 25.69 -0.48
N PRO A 14 -51.61 24.56 -0.32
CA PRO A 14 -51.25 24.16 1.03
C PRO A 14 -49.77 23.79 1.13
N LEU A 15 -49.11 24.31 2.17
CA LEU A 15 -48.01 23.61 2.87
C LEU A 15 -48.63 22.94 4.11
N PRO A 16 -47.90 22.06 4.82
CA PRO A 16 -47.02 20.98 4.38
C PRO A 16 -47.57 19.64 4.89
N ASN A 17 -47.07 18.50 4.41
CA ASN A 17 -47.20 17.27 5.19
C ASN A 17 -45.89 16.49 5.14
N ASP A 18 -45.31 16.38 6.34
CA ASP A 18 -44.17 15.57 6.68
C ASP A 18 -44.34 14.15 6.17
N THR A 19 -43.43 13.72 5.31
CA THR A 19 -42.94 12.35 5.30
C THR A 19 -41.43 12.42 5.09
N LEU A 20 -40.73 12.53 6.23
CA LEU A 20 -39.33 12.15 6.38
C LEU A 20 -39.12 10.78 5.71
N SER A 21 -38.72 10.81 4.45
CA SER A 21 -38.29 9.63 3.72
C SER A 21 -36.83 9.39 4.09
N THR A 22 -36.63 8.65 5.18
CA THR A 22 -35.34 8.23 5.76
C THR A 22 -34.56 7.23 4.89
N GLU A 23 -34.82 7.13 3.59
CA GLU A 23 -34.22 6.09 2.72
C GLU A 23 -33.32 6.63 1.60
N GLY A 24 -32.96 7.92 1.61
CA GLY A 24 -32.03 8.51 0.64
C GLY A 24 -30.61 8.79 1.15
N LEU A 25 -30.34 8.59 2.45
CA LEU A 25 -29.13 9.10 3.12
C LEU A 25 -28.06 8.03 3.43
N LEU A 26 -28.23 6.79 2.92
CA LEU A 26 -27.30 5.67 3.14
C LEU A 26 -26.66 5.12 1.86
N GLY A 27 -26.76 5.84 0.74
CA GLY A 27 -26.22 5.41 -0.56
C GLY A 27 -25.05 6.25 -1.10
N ALA A 28 -24.46 7.14 -0.30
CA ALA A 28 -23.31 7.93 -0.73
C ALA A 28 -22.02 7.24 -0.31
N ASP A 29 -21.20 6.86 -1.29
CA ASP A 29 -19.81 6.42 -1.17
C ASP A 29 -19.06 7.04 0.03
N VAL A 30 -19.07 6.34 1.16
CA VAL A 30 -18.36 6.80 2.37
C VAL A 30 -16.83 6.71 2.18
N ASN A 31 -16.36 5.99 1.16
CA ASN A 31 -14.93 5.75 0.91
C ASN A 31 -14.27 6.66 -0.14
N GLU A 32 -15.00 7.37 -1.00
CA GLU A 32 -14.36 8.03 -2.16
C GLU A 32 -14.05 9.53 -2.00
N ALA A 33 -14.56 10.20 -0.95
CA ALA A 33 -14.43 11.66 -0.83
C ALA A 33 -13.19 12.16 -0.06
N TRP A 34 -12.38 11.28 0.52
CA TRP A 34 -11.53 11.67 1.66
C TRP A 34 -10.10 12.12 1.33
N ILE A 35 -9.62 11.98 0.09
CA ILE A 35 -8.21 12.28 -0.24
C ILE A 35 -8.09 12.90 -1.65
N LYS A 36 -8.28 14.22 -1.76
CA LYS A 36 -7.63 15.03 -2.81
C LYS A 36 -6.42 15.71 -2.19
N LEU A 37 -5.34 14.95 -1.92
CA LEU A 37 -4.21 15.46 -1.14
C LEU A 37 -3.02 15.87 -2.03
N PRO A 38 -2.52 17.12 -1.95
CA PRO A 38 -1.29 17.57 -2.62
C PRO A 38 0.01 16.91 -2.10
N LEU A 39 -0.09 15.99 -1.13
CA LEU A 39 1.04 15.29 -0.50
C LEU A 39 1.50 14.06 -1.29
N LEU A 40 0.61 13.43 -2.05
CA LEU A 40 0.93 12.24 -2.84
C LEU A 40 1.97 12.58 -3.92
N GLY A 41 3.08 11.83 -3.94
CA GLY A 41 4.24 12.09 -4.81
C GLY A 41 5.41 12.79 -4.11
N GLN A 42 5.18 13.39 -2.94
CA GLN A 42 6.23 13.97 -2.09
C GLN A 42 6.88 12.88 -1.24
N SER A 43 8.06 13.16 -0.69
CA SER A 43 8.67 12.24 0.27
C SER A 43 7.88 12.24 1.59
N ALA A 44 7.60 11.06 2.15
CA ALA A 44 6.87 10.92 3.41
C ALA A 44 7.56 11.68 4.56
N HIS A 45 8.89 11.67 4.60
CA HIS A 45 9.68 12.43 5.58
C HIS A 45 9.48 13.95 5.47
N ARG A 46 9.27 14.46 4.25
CA ARG A 46 9.04 15.89 4.01
C ARG A 46 7.57 16.28 4.17
N ALA A 47 6.67 15.38 3.76
CA ALA A 47 5.23 15.58 3.86
C ALA A 47 4.79 15.60 5.33
N LEU A 48 5.25 14.63 6.13
CA LEU A 48 4.97 14.51 7.55
C LEU A 48 6.00 15.30 8.38
N ASP A 49 6.02 16.61 8.22
CA ASP A 49 6.81 17.49 9.09
C ASP A 49 6.17 17.59 10.48
N GLU A 50 6.97 17.53 11.55
CA GLU A 50 6.44 17.50 12.93
C GLU A 50 5.74 18.80 13.32
N VAL A 51 6.30 19.95 12.91
CA VAL A 51 5.71 21.27 13.19
C VAL A 51 4.36 21.37 12.48
N ARG A 52 4.32 21.01 11.20
CA ARG A 52 3.07 21.05 10.43
C ARG A 52 2.01 20.06 10.93
N LEU A 53 2.44 18.90 11.44
CA LEU A 53 1.53 17.94 12.08
C LEU A 53 0.93 18.52 13.36
N ALA A 54 1.75 19.14 14.22
CA ALA A 54 1.26 19.80 15.44
C ALA A 54 0.26 20.93 15.11
N GLU A 55 0.59 21.78 14.12
CA GLU A 55 -0.31 22.84 13.64
C GLU A 55 -1.65 22.28 13.12
N GLU A 56 -1.62 21.17 12.37
CA GLU A 56 -2.84 20.57 11.83
C GLU A 56 -3.66 19.83 12.90
N THR A 57 -3.02 19.23 13.90
CA THR A 57 -3.69 18.65 15.06
C THR A 57 -4.36 19.73 15.91
N GLN A 58 -3.71 20.87 16.12
CA GLN A 58 -4.31 22.01 16.81
C GLN A 58 -5.55 22.51 16.07
N ARG A 59 -5.46 22.75 14.76
CA ARG A 59 -6.62 23.14 13.93
C ARG A 59 -7.75 22.12 13.99
N ALA A 60 -7.42 20.83 13.97
CA ALA A 60 -8.40 19.75 14.07
C ALA A 60 -9.20 19.84 15.37
N SER A 61 -8.52 20.04 16.49
CA SER A 61 -9.18 20.20 17.78
C SER A 61 -10.02 21.46 17.88
N GLU A 62 -9.47 22.62 17.48
CA GLU A 62 -10.19 23.90 17.46
C GLU A 62 -11.49 23.80 16.63
N ALA A 63 -11.43 23.14 15.48
CA ALA A 63 -12.60 22.86 14.66
C ALA A 63 -13.61 21.99 15.42
N MET A 64 -13.21 20.82 15.93
CA MET A 64 -14.15 19.95 16.66
C MET A 64 -14.84 20.66 17.82
N LEU A 65 -14.13 21.54 18.52
CA LEU A 65 -14.69 22.28 19.65
C LEU A 65 -15.68 23.33 19.25
N THR A 66 -15.33 24.12 18.23
CA THR A 66 -16.25 25.10 17.67
C THR A 66 -17.55 24.41 17.24
N THR A 67 -17.46 23.21 16.65
CA THR A 67 -18.64 22.39 16.32
C THR A 67 -19.39 21.92 17.57
N LEU A 68 -18.72 21.47 18.63
CA LEU A 68 -19.36 21.07 19.88
C LEU A 68 -20.05 22.23 20.62
N ASP A 69 -19.48 23.42 20.58
CA ASP A 69 -20.06 24.63 21.16
C ASP A 69 -21.33 25.05 20.40
N LEU A 70 -21.36 24.87 19.08
CA LEU A 70 -22.55 25.11 18.27
C LEU A 70 -23.69 24.10 18.55
N ILE A 71 -23.34 22.83 18.77
CA ILE A 71 -24.34 21.75 18.92
C ILE A 71 -24.87 21.66 20.35
N ALA A 72 -24.04 21.95 21.35
CA ALA A 72 -24.40 21.80 22.76
C ALA A 72 -23.95 23.02 23.59
N PRO A 73 -24.52 24.22 23.40
CA PRO A 73 -24.05 25.44 24.06
C PRO A 73 -24.18 25.45 25.60
N GLN A 74 -24.94 24.51 26.17
CA GLN A 74 -25.26 24.45 27.62
C GLN A 74 -24.38 23.48 28.43
N ALA A 75 -23.47 22.71 27.81
CA ALA A 75 -22.67 21.75 28.59
C ALA A 75 -21.48 22.43 29.30
N PRO A 76 -21.09 21.93 30.50
CA PRO A 76 -20.37 22.68 31.54
C PRO A 76 -19.00 23.26 31.13
N HIS A 77 -18.59 24.31 31.86
CA HIS A 77 -17.41 25.17 31.65
C HIS A 77 -16.02 24.50 31.70
N ASP A 78 -15.91 23.20 31.96
CA ASP A 78 -14.61 22.47 32.01
C ASP A 78 -14.05 22.11 30.61
N ARG A 79 -14.70 22.56 29.53
CA ARG A 79 -14.31 22.30 28.14
C ARG A 79 -12.88 22.74 27.84
N VAL A 80 -12.48 23.95 28.23
CA VAL A 80 -11.14 24.49 27.89
C VAL A 80 -10.00 23.61 28.45
N ARG A 81 -10.18 23.01 29.63
CA ARG A 81 -9.22 22.03 30.18
C ARG A 81 -9.26 20.69 29.45
N GLN A 82 -10.45 20.21 29.08
CA GLN A 82 -10.58 18.98 28.28
C GLN A 82 -9.92 19.14 26.90
N VAL A 83 -9.98 20.33 26.31
CA VAL A 83 -9.34 20.69 25.04
C VAL A 83 -7.84 20.61 25.09
N HIS A 84 -7.22 21.33 26.02
CA HIS A 84 -5.76 21.30 26.14
C HIS A 84 -5.24 19.89 26.44
N ASN A 85 -6.06 19.06 27.10
CA ASN A 85 -5.73 17.65 27.32
C ASN A 85 -5.91 16.79 26.05
N ILE A 86 -6.95 17.02 25.25
CA ILE A 86 -7.16 16.34 23.96
C ILE A 86 -6.08 16.74 22.96
N ASP A 87 -5.75 18.03 22.86
CA ASP A 87 -4.73 18.58 21.97
C ASP A 87 -3.37 17.94 22.24
N ARG A 88 -2.91 18.04 23.50
CA ARG A 88 -1.62 17.44 23.90
C ARG A 88 -1.61 15.93 23.73
N SER A 89 -2.73 15.26 23.99
CA SER A 89 -2.85 13.82 23.82
C SER A 89 -2.77 13.42 22.34
N MET A 90 -3.53 14.08 21.47
CA MET A 90 -3.60 13.76 20.04
C MET A 90 -2.34 14.19 19.30
N GLU A 91 -1.70 15.30 19.69
CA GLU A 91 -0.38 15.67 19.19
C GLU A 91 0.65 14.59 19.54
N THR A 92 0.67 14.14 20.81
CA THR A 92 1.54 13.04 21.23
C THR A 92 1.28 11.76 20.43
N VAL A 93 0.01 11.43 20.16
CA VAL A 93 -0.37 10.28 19.32
C VAL A 93 0.09 10.49 17.88
N ALA A 94 -0.07 11.68 17.30
CA ALA A 94 0.37 12.01 15.95
C ALA A 94 1.89 11.83 15.79
N ILE A 95 2.68 12.33 16.75
CA ILE A 95 4.14 12.18 16.73
C ILE A 95 4.55 10.70 16.86
N LYS A 96 3.91 9.95 17.76
CA LYS A 96 4.16 8.50 17.90
C LYS A 96 3.78 7.73 16.64
N LEU A 97 2.62 8.02 16.05
CA LEU A 97 2.18 7.41 14.80
C LEU A 97 3.09 7.77 13.65
N ARG A 98 3.65 8.97 13.62
CA ARG A 98 4.64 9.37 12.63
C ARG A 98 5.93 8.57 12.79
N GLN A 99 6.47 8.48 14.00
CA GLN A 99 7.66 7.70 14.29
C GLN A 99 7.45 6.22 13.92
N TYR A 100 6.25 5.70 14.20
CA TYR A 100 5.81 4.39 13.75
C TYR A 100 5.74 4.32 12.22
N ALA A 101 5.00 5.18 11.53
CA ALA A 101 4.89 5.15 10.06
C ALA A 101 6.24 5.28 9.35
N LEU A 102 7.21 6.00 9.91
CA LEU A 102 8.51 6.26 9.28
C LEU A 102 9.64 5.29 9.67
N GLY A 103 9.36 4.25 10.48
CA GLY A 103 10.44 3.32 10.87
C GLY A 103 11.39 3.88 11.94
N GLN A 104 11.04 5.00 12.58
CA GLN A 104 11.91 5.74 13.51
C GLN A 104 11.67 5.39 14.98
N SER A 105 10.59 4.66 15.29
CA SER A 105 10.31 4.21 16.66
C SER A 105 11.46 3.30 17.15
N PRO A 106 12.19 3.70 18.23
CA PRO A 106 13.16 2.81 18.86
C PRO A 106 12.41 1.64 19.48
N ALA A 107 13.08 0.50 19.59
CA ALA A 107 12.52 -0.71 20.21
C ALA A 107 11.93 -0.47 21.63
N ASP A 108 12.31 0.64 22.29
CA ASP A 108 11.98 0.99 23.67
C ASP A 108 10.96 2.12 23.88
N SER A 109 10.26 2.63 22.86
CA SER A 109 9.30 3.74 23.05
C SER A 109 7.94 3.29 23.57
N ARG A 110 7.78 2.82 24.83
CA ARG A 110 6.50 2.44 25.49
C ARG A 110 5.55 1.46 24.75
N PHE A 111 5.93 1.01 23.56
CA PHE A 111 5.40 -0.11 22.79
C PHE A 111 6.34 -1.33 22.91
N GLY A 112 7.26 -1.30 23.87
CA GLY A 112 8.30 -2.31 24.11
C GLY A 112 7.99 -3.19 25.31
N HIS A 113 7.33 -4.31 25.05
CA HIS A 113 7.64 -5.69 25.49
C HIS A 113 6.39 -6.57 25.36
N GLU A 114 6.59 -7.78 24.84
CA GLU A 114 5.60 -8.86 24.55
C GLU A 114 4.69 -8.64 23.32
N GLY A 115 4.94 -9.44 22.28
CA GLY A 115 4.49 -9.24 20.90
C GLY A 115 2.98 -9.25 20.62
N ARG A 116 2.12 -9.57 21.59
CA ARG A 116 0.65 -9.44 21.45
C ARG A 116 0.10 -8.10 21.94
N LYS A 117 0.54 -7.61 23.12
CA LYS A 117 0.11 -6.30 23.65
C LYS A 117 0.50 -5.15 22.74
N ARG A 118 1.68 -5.22 22.11
CA ARG A 118 2.16 -4.22 21.15
C ARG A 118 1.25 -4.04 19.94
N SER A 119 0.68 -5.12 19.40
CA SER A 119 -0.18 -5.06 18.20
C SER A 119 -1.53 -4.42 18.52
N GLU A 120 -2.12 -4.77 19.68
CA GLU A 120 -3.38 -4.19 20.15
C GLU A 120 -3.25 -2.70 20.48
N ASP A 121 -2.15 -2.28 21.13
CA ASP A 121 -1.91 -0.87 21.46
C ASP A 121 -1.72 0.00 20.21
N VAL A 122 -0.97 -0.51 19.20
CA VAL A 122 -0.77 0.21 17.93
C VAL A 122 -2.07 0.26 17.13
N LYS A 123 -2.79 -0.86 17.02
CA LYS A 123 -4.09 -0.93 16.34
C LYS A 123 -5.11 -0.01 16.99
N GLY A 124 -5.17 0.01 18.33
CA GLY A 124 -5.99 0.93 19.11
C GLY A 124 -5.63 2.38 18.82
N GLY A 125 -4.35 2.73 18.87
CA GLY A 125 -3.86 4.08 18.54
C GLY A 125 -4.20 4.53 17.12
N ILE A 126 -4.03 3.66 16.12
CA ILE A 126 -4.41 3.95 14.73
C ILE A 126 -5.92 4.17 14.63
N ARG A 127 -6.73 3.29 15.23
CA ARG A 127 -8.20 3.38 15.21
C ARG A 127 -8.69 4.67 15.85
N ASP A 128 -8.20 5.00 17.03
CA ASP A 128 -8.61 6.19 17.76
C ASP A 128 -8.21 7.47 17.00
N PHE A 129 -7.02 7.48 16.41
CA PHE A 129 -6.55 8.60 15.58
C PHE A 129 -7.29 8.72 14.24
N MET A 130 -7.72 7.60 13.66
CA MET A 130 -8.60 7.56 12.48
C MET A 130 -9.96 8.18 12.82
N HIS A 131 -10.57 7.82 13.94
CA HIS A 131 -11.82 8.44 14.40
C HIS A 131 -11.67 9.93 14.68
N PHE A 132 -10.59 10.34 15.37
CA PHE A 132 -10.25 11.74 15.57
C PHE A 132 -10.18 12.51 14.24
N THR A 133 -9.43 11.97 13.28
CA THR A 133 -9.27 12.57 11.95
C THR A 133 -10.61 12.67 11.21
N ALA A 134 -11.46 11.64 11.32
CA ALA A 134 -12.78 11.63 10.69
C ALA A 134 -13.72 12.68 11.28
N MET A 135 -13.76 12.79 12.60
CA MET A 135 -14.53 13.82 13.31
C MET A 135 -14.02 15.22 12.96
N ALA A 136 -12.71 15.42 12.94
CA ALA A 136 -12.10 16.72 12.64
C ALA A 136 -12.37 17.15 11.19
N GLN A 137 -12.26 16.26 10.20
CA GLN A 137 -12.64 16.58 8.82
C GLN A 137 -14.11 16.98 8.70
N THR A 138 -14.98 16.28 9.43
CA THR A 138 -16.42 16.60 9.46
C THR A 138 -16.66 17.98 10.09
N ALA A 139 -15.99 18.28 11.20
CA ALA A 139 -16.06 19.58 11.86
C ALA A 139 -15.59 20.73 10.95
N CYS A 140 -14.42 20.57 10.30
CA CYS A 140 -13.92 21.54 9.32
C CYS A 140 -14.92 21.76 8.18
N ARG A 141 -15.52 20.68 7.65
CA ARG A 141 -16.51 20.75 6.57
C ARG A 141 -17.76 21.52 6.99
N LEU A 142 -18.29 21.25 8.18
CA LEU A 142 -19.47 21.95 8.71
C LEU A 142 -19.23 23.45 8.91
N GLN A 143 -17.99 23.83 9.21
CA GLN A 143 -17.59 25.23 9.40
C GLN A 143 -17.11 25.92 8.13
N GLY A 144 -17.05 25.22 6.98
CA GLY A 144 -16.48 25.75 5.75
C GLY A 144 -14.97 26.00 5.82
N GLN A 145 -14.26 25.38 6.76
CA GLN A 145 -12.81 25.49 6.89
C GLN A 145 -12.07 24.62 5.85
N PRO A 146 -10.79 24.94 5.54
CA PRO A 146 -9.96 24.10 4.69
C PRO A 146 -9.82 22.67 5.23
N SER A 147 -9.78 21.68 4.33
CA SER A 147 -9.64 20.27 4.70
C SER A 147 -8.30 19.98 5.38
N LEU A 148 -8.32 19.02 6.31
CA LEU A 148 -7.15 18.47 6.99
C LEU A 148 -6.53 17.39 6.10
N VAL A 149 -5.30 17.63 5.65
CA VAL A 149 -4.61 16.85 4.62
C VAL A 149 -3.52 15.95 5.20
N LEU A 150 -2.78 16.40 6.21
CA LEU A 150 -1.68 15.66 6.82
C LEU A 150 -2.18 14.51 7.69
N LEU A 151 -3.23 14.73 8.48
CA LEU A 151 -3.71 13.72 9.43
C LEU A 151 -4.20 12.44 8.74
N PRO A 152 -5.06 12.51 7.69
CA PRO A 152 -5.46 11.31 6.95
C PRO A 152 -4.28 10.62 6.26
N HIS A 153 -3.31 11.40 5.77
CA HIS A 153 -2.12 10.85 5.13
C HIS A 153 -1.24 10.07 6.12
N LEU A 154 -1.09 10.60 7.34
CA LEU A 154 -0.40 9.92 8.44
C LEU A 154 -1.11 8.62 8.82
N VAL A 155 -2.45 8.64 8.96
CA VAL A 155 -3.27 7.44 9.23
C VAL A 155 -3.03 6.39 8.15
N GLY A 156 -3.11 6.77 6.86
CA GLY A 156 -2.89 5.85 5.75
C GLY A 156 -1.52 5.19 5.77
N LEU A 157 -0.45 5.95 6.03
CA LEU A 157 0.90 5.39 6.13
C LEU A 157 1.08 4.47 7.35
N ALA A 158 0.56 4.86 8.50
CA ALA A 158 0.57 4.02 9.70
C ALA A 158 -0.22 2.72 9.47
N MET A 159 -1.37 2.81 8.82
CA MET A 159 -2.20 1.66 8.47
C MET A 159 -1.47 0.71 7.51
N VAL A 160 -0.81 1.21 6.46
CA VAL A 160 -0.01 0.35 5.57
C VAL A 160 1.05 -0.40 6.36
N ARG A 161 1.80 0.29 7.23
CA ARG A 161 2.82 -0.37 8.06
C ARG A 161 2.20 -1.46 8.92
N HIS A 162 1.09 -1.15 9.60
CA HIS A 162 0.38 -2.10 10.46
C HIS A 162 -0.08 -3.34 9.69
N LYS A 163 -0.66 -3.18 8.50
CA LYS A 163 -1.10 -4.30 7.67
C LYS A 163 0.08 -5.17 7.20
N ILE A 164 1.22 -4.57 6.87
CA ILE A 164 2.45 -5.32 6.52
C ILE A 164 2.98 -6.08 7.75
N GLU A 165 3.00 -5.47 8.93
CA GLU A 165 3.39 -6.14 10.18
C GLU A 165 2.40 -7.24 10.58
N ALA A 166 1.10 -7.07 10.31
CA ALA A 166 0.08 -8.11 10.55
C ALA A 166 0.30 -9.34 9.65
N LEU A 167 0.64 -9.14 8.37
CA LEU A 167 1.02 -10.23 7.46
C LEU A 167 2.22 -11.04 7.94
N TRP A 168 3.11 -10.42 8.73
CA TRP A 168 4.21 -11.13 9.38
C TRP A 168 3.71 -12.11 10.45
N GLN A 169 2.65 -11.73 11.16
CA GLN A 169 2.11 -12.45 12.32
C GLN A 169 1.09 -13.52 11.93
N GLU A 170 0.51 -13.47 10.72
CA GLU A 170 -0.50 -14.42 10.23
C GLU A 170 -0.02 -15.89 10.10
N GLU A 171 1.26 -16.21 10.34
CA GLU A 171 1.67 -17.61 10.55
C GLU A 171 1.10 -18.22 11.85
N GLY A 172 0.44 -17.43 12.70
CA GLY A 172 -0.16 -17.87 13.97
C GLY A 172 -1.51 -17.22 14.30
N ASP A 173 -2.51 -17.43 13.45
CA ASP A 173 -3.95 -17.25 13.72
C ASP A 173 -4.45 -15.80 13.96
N VAL A 174 -5.64 -15.50 13.43
CA VAL A 174 -6.36 -14.20 13.40
C VAL A 174 -6.02 -13.25 12.23
N SER A 175 -6.57 -13.54 11.05
CA SER A 175 -6.70 -12.56 9.95
C SER A 175 -7.98 -11.74 10.13
N SER A 176 -7.86 -10.42 10.31
CA SER A 176 -9.00 -9.50 10.26
C SER A 176 -9.17 -8.99 8.83
N ALA A 177 -10.39 -9.02 8.29
CA ALA A 177 -10.69 -8.59 6.91
C ALA A 177 -10.10 -7.21 6.56
N ASP A 178 -10.03 -6.30 7.53
CA ASP A 178 -9.50 -4.94 7.37
C ASP A 178 -8.00 -4.91 7.00
N THR A 179 -7.25 -5.99 7.27
CA THR A 179 -5.80 -6.06 7.00
C THR A 179 -5.44 -6.70 5.66
N GLN A 180 -6.43 -7.28 4.97
CA GLN A 180 -6.20 -8.06 3.75
C GLN A 180 -6.10 -7.21 2.47
N TYR A 181 -6.44 -5.92 2.54
CA TYR A 181 -6.50 -5.05 1.38
C TYR A 181 -5.80 -3.71 1.63
N LEU A 182 -5.25 -3.14 0.56
CA LEU A 182 -4.75 -1.78 0.52
C LEU A 182 -5.57 -0.94 -0.45
N THR A 183 -5.90 0.29 -0.06
CA THR A 183 -6.51 1.27 -0.96
C THR A 183 -5.48 1.86 -1.91
N HIS A 184 -5.93 2.47 -3.00
CA HIS A 184 -5.06 3.17 -3.92
C HIS A 184 -4.26 4.31 -3.27
N GLU A 185 -4.88 5.02 -2.34
CA GLU A 185 -4.28 6.11 -1.59
C GLU A 185 -3.19 5.61 -0.64
N GLU A 186 -3.42 4.49 0.04
CA GLU A 186 -2.46 3.80 0.89
C GLU A 186 -1.21 3.38 0.08
N ILE A 187 -1.41 2.75 -1.07
CA ILE A 187 -0.32 2.32 -1.96
C ILE A 187 0.45 3.53 -2.50
N ALA A 188 -0.27 4.56 -2.96
CA ALA A 188 0.34 5.78 -3.49
C ALA A 188 1.16 6.51 -2.43
N ALA A 189 0.64 6.59 -1.19
CA ALA A 189 1.35 7.18 -0.07
C ALA A 189 2.62 6.39 0.26
N ALA A 190 2.52 5.06 0.41
CA ALA A 190 3.65 4.21 0.76
C ALA A 190 4.75 4.17 -0.30
N CYS A 191 4.39 4.36 -1.58
CA CYS A 191 5.33 4.41 -2.70
C CYS A 191 5.79 5.83 -3.08
N GLU A 192 5.31 6.86 -2.37
CA GLU A 192 5.58 8.27 -2.68
C GLU A 192 5.24 8.63 -4.14
N LEU A 193 4.06 8.17 -4.61
CA LEU A 193 3.55 8.34 -5.97
C LEU A 193 2.34 9.27 -5.99
N LYS A 194 2.09 9.90 -7.15
CA LYS A 194 0.81 10.55 -7.42
C LYS A 194 -0.27 9.49 -7.63
N LEU A 195 -1.50 9.77 -7.22
CA LEU A 195 -2.64 8.85 -7.41
C LEU A 195 -2.87 8.51 -8.90
N SER A 196 -2.62 9.46 -9.81
CA SER A 196 -2.70 9.24 -11.25
C SER A 196 -1.71 8.18 -11.76
N SER A 197 -0.52 8.08 -11.15
CA SER A 197 0.45 7.03 -11.49
C SER A 197 -0.07 5.64 -11.14
N LEU A 198 -0.80 5.52 -10.03
CA LEU A 198 -1.39 4.25 -9.62
C LEU A 198 -2.58 3.87 -10.52
N ARG A 199 -3.46 4.82 -10.84
CA ARG A 199 -4.55 4.62 -11.81
C ARG A 199 -4.04 4.14 -13.18
N ASN A 200 -2.89 4.67 -13.62
CA ASN A 200 -2.23 4.21 -14.84
C ASN A 200 -1.65 2.79 -14.73
N ALA A 201 -1.19 2.36 -13.55
CA ALA A 201 -0.71 1.01 -13.35
C ALA A 201 -1.88 0.00 -13.37
N VAL A 202 -3.00 0.36 -12.76
CA VAL A 202 -4.25 -0.41 -12.80
C VAL A 202 -4.77 -0.54 -14.23
N SER A 203 -4.85 0.56 -14.99
CA SER A 203 -5.33 0.53 -16.39
C SER A 203 -4.46 -0.31 -17.33
N ARG A 204 -3.18 -0.49 -17.00
CA ARG A 204 -2.24 -1.37 -17.72
C ARG A 204 -2.29 -2.84 -17.27
N GLY A 205 -3.12 -3.17 -16.27
CA GLY A 205 -3.14 -4.49 -15.64
C GLY A 205 -1.81 -4.84 -14.98
N GLU A 206 -1.10 -3.86 -14.44
CA GLU A 206 0.09 -4.10 -13.60
C GLU A 206 -0.31 -4.37 -12.14
N LEU A 207 -1.40 -3.76 -11.69
CA LEU A 207 -1.96 -3.91 -10.35
C LEU A 207 -3.38 -4.47 -10.48
N PRO A 208 -3.68 -5.61 -9.84
CA PRO A 208 -5.03 -6.16 -9.82
C PRO A 208 -5.94 -5.24 -9.00
N GLN A 209 -7.20 -5.15 -9.40
CA GLN A 209 -8.21 -4.37 -8.69
C GLN A 209 -9.34 -5.31 -8.27
N SER A 210 -9.70 -5.27 -6.99
CA SER A 210 -10.93 -5.84 -6.47
C SER A 210 -12.04 -4.79 -6.50
N ASP A 211 -13.29 -5.19 -6.23
CA ASP A 211 -14.41 -4.26 -6.14
C ASP A 211 -14.07 -3.07 -5.21
N GLY A 212 -14.30 -1.83 -5.67
CA GLY A 212 -14.20 -0.64 -4.83
C GLY A 212 -12.80 -0.09 -4.54
N THR A 213 -11.89 -0.04 -5.52
CA THR A 213 -10.54 0.62 -5.46
C THR A 213 -9.52 0.00 -4.48
N CYS A 214 -9.84 -1.19 -3.98
CA CYS A 214 -8.97 -1.95 -3.08
C CYS A 214 -8.15 -3.01 -3.85
N VAL A 215 -6.96 -3.30 -3.33
CA VAL A 215 -6.03 -4.28 -3.88
C VAL A 215 -5.63 -5.26 -2.77
N PRO A 216 -5.68 -6.58 -3.00
CA PRO A 216 -5.21 -7.56 -2.02
C PRO A 216 -3.77 -7.25 -1.60
N ILE A 217 -3.51 -7.20 -0.30
CA ILE A 217 -2.25 -6.68 0.24
C ILE A 217 -1.02 -7.44 -0.28
N ARG A 218 -1.11 -8.75 -0.45
CA ARG A 218 -0.01 -9.57 -1.00
C ARG A 218 0.34 -9.15 -2.43
N GLN A 219 -0.68 -8.94 -3.26
CA GLN A 219 -0.51 -8.50 -4.65
C GLN A 219 -0.03 -7.05 -4.73
N ALA A 220 -0.52 -6.18 -3.85
CA ALA A 220 -0.02 -4.82 -3.72
C ALA A 220 1.46 -4.82 -3.32
N LEU A 221 1.86 -5.64 -2.34
CA LEU A 221 3.25 -5.74 -1.89
C LEU A 221 4.21 -6.18 -2.99
N ASP A 222 3.85 -7.19 -3.78
CA ASP A 222 4.67 -7.63 -4.93
C ASP A 222 4.93 -6.47 -5.91
N TRP A 223 3.90 -5.66 -6.16
CA TRP A 223 4.00 -4.48 -7.00
C TRP A 223 4.76 -3.32 -6.35
N MET A 224 4.65 -3.13 -5.04
CA MET A 224 5.33 -2.06 -4.29
C MET A 224 6.83 -2.35 -4.08
N LEU A 225 7.20 -3.62 -3.83
CA LEU A 225 8.58 -4.08 -3.59
C LEU A 225 9.55 -3.74 -4.73
N VAL A 226 9.02 -3.56 -5.94
CA VAL A 226 9.80 -3.22 -7.12
C VAL A 226 9.94 -1.71 -7.35
N ARG A 227 9.39 -0.85 -6.48
CA ARG A 227 9.48 0.60 -6.60
C ARG A 227 10.64 1.15 -5.77
N GLN A 228 11.38 2.11 -6.33
CA GLN A 228 12.58 2.67 -5.70
C GLN A 228 12.28 3.44 -4.40
N ARG A 229 11.10 4.07 -4.32
CA ARG A 229 10.70 4.95 -3.20
C ARG A 229 9.70 4.29 -2.25
N PHE A 230 9.60 2.96 -2.26
CA PHE A 230 8.72 2.26 -1.33
C PHE A 230 9.25 2.37 0.10
N LEU A 231 8.50 3.05 0.97
CA LEU A 231 8.91 3.38 2.33
C LEU A 231 9.19 2.14 3.18
N PHE A 232 8.39 1.09 3.01
CA PHE A 232 8.45 -0.12 3.83
C PHE A 232 9.29 -1.24 3.19
N LEU A 233 10.20 -0.90 2.28
CA LEU A 233 10.98 -1.88 1.51
C LEU A 233 11.73 -2.88 2.41
N ARG A 234 12.32 -2.42 3.53
CA ARG A 234 13.04 -3.31 4.46
C ARG A 234 12.09 -4.30 5.15
N LEU A 235 10.99 -3.79 5.68
CA LEU A 235 9.97 -4.58 6.38
C LEU A 235 9.29 -5.59 5.44
N ALA A 236 8.90 -5.15 4.24
CA ALA A 236 8.23 -6.00 3.28
C ALA A 236 9.16 -7.08 2.69
N ARG A 237 10.46 -6.80 2.54
CA ARG A 237 11.43 -7.79 2.04
C ARG A 237 11.74 -8.90 3.04
N SER A 238 11.56 -8.63 4.33
CA SER A 238 11.77 -9.63 5.34
C SER A 238 10.57 -10.58 5.44
N LEU A 239 9.39 -10.22 4.89
CA LEU A 239 8.21 -11.08 4.92
C LEU A 239 8.53 -12.43 4.25
N PRO A 240 7.96 -13.54 4.76
CA PRO A 240 7.95 -14.81 4.04
C PRO A 240 7.13 -14.62 2.76
N SER A 241 7.81 -14.25 1.66
CA SER A 241 7.12 -14.00 0.40
C SER A 241 6.71 -15.33 -0.23
N GLN A 242 5.42 -15.62 -0.28
CA GLN A 242 4.90 -16.77 -1.01
C GLN A 242 5.04 -16.62 -2.53
N HIS A 243 5.18 -15.40 -3.05
CA HIS A 243 5.36 -15.15 -4.49
C HIS A 243 6.76 -14.64 -4.81
N ILE A 244 7.26 -14.99 -5.99
CA ILE A 244 8.53 -14.47 -6.51
C ILE A 244 8.39 -14.05 -7.98
N ASN A 245 8.99 -12.92 -8.31
CA ASN A 245 9.20 -12.47 -9.69
C ASN A 245 10.69 -12.28 -9.98
N GLY A 246 11.04 -12.09 -11.25
CA GLY A 246 12.43 -11.99 -11.68
C GLY A 246 13.21 -10.84 -11.04
N LYS A 247 12.54 -9.71 -10.72
CA LYS A 247 13.16 -8.61 -9.98
C LYS A 247 13.43 -8.95 -8.50
N MET A 248 12.51 -9.65 -7.85
CA MET A 248 12.71 -10.15 -6.48
C MET A 248 13.81 -11.22 -6.43
N ALA A 249 13.83 -12.13 -7.40
CA ALA A 249 14.89 -13.12 -7.57
C ALA A 249 16.26 -12.46 -7.73
N SER A 250 16.36 -11.43 -8.57
CA SER A 250 17.59 -10.66 -8.74
C SER A 250 18.06 -10.00 -7.44
N LEU A 251 17.14 -9.35 -6.70
CA LEU A 251 17.45 -8.73 -5.41
C LEU A 251 17.86 -9.74 -4.32
N TRP A 252 17.38 -10.98 -4.42
CA TRP A 252 17.79 -12.05 -3.52
C TRP A 252 19.17 -12.60 -3.89
N LEU A 253 19.43 -12.79 -5.19
CA LEU A 253 20.72 -13.21 -5.72
C LEU A 253 21.83 -12.21 -5.38
N ASP A 254 21.56 -10.91 -5.46
CA ASP A 254 22.48 -9.83 -5.04
C ASP A 254 22.98 -9.98 -3.58
N ARG A 255 22.30 -10.77 -2.75
CA ARG A 255 22.64 -10.99 -1.34
C ARG A 255 23.37 -12.30 -1.08
N GLN A 256 23.44 -13.19 -2.07
CA GLN A 256 24.11 -14.46 -1.91
C GLN A 256 25.61 -14.26 -2.08
N PRO A 257 26.45 -14.78 -1.17
CA PRO A 257 27.90 -14.56 -1.21
C PRO A 257 28.55 -15.16 -2.45
N THR A 258 27.96 -16.21 -3.01
CA THR A 258 28.45 -16.95 -4.18
C THR A 258 27.70 -16.62 -5.47
N ALA A 259 26.91 -15.53 -5.51
CA ALA A 259 26.22 -15.10 -6.72
C ALA A 259 26.74 -13.74 -7.20
N GLU A 260 26.99 -13.62 -8.50
CA GLU A 260 27.46 -12.39 -9.13
C GLU A 260 26.65 -12.07 -10.39
N ALA A 261 26.16 -10.84 -10.50
CA ALA A 261 25.51 -10.35 -11.70
C ALA A 261 26.55 -10.06 -12.80
N VAL A 262 26.52 -10.83 -13.89
CA VAL A 262 27.51 -10.72 -14.98
C VAL A 262 27.15 -9.62 -15.98
N LYS A 263 25.90 -9.63 -16.45
CA LYS A 263 25.44 -8.74 -17.53
C LYS A 263 23.93 -8.70 -17.62
N THR A 264 23.40 -7.53 -17.97
CA THR A 264 21.99 -7.38 -18.38
C THR A 264 21.87 -7.42 -19.90
N VAL A 265 20.99 -8.27 -20.43
CA VAL A 265 20.66 -8.36 -21.85
C VAL A 265 19.30 -7.70 -22.10
N SER A 266 19.32 -6.38 -22.32
CA SER A 266 18.10 -5.55 -22.40
C SER A 266 17.10 -6.01 -23.46
N ARG A 267 17.57 -6.45 -24.63
CA ARG A 267 16.71 -6.96 -25.72
C ARG A 267 15.90 -8.19 -25.30
N LEU A 268 16.44 -9.00 -24.39
CA LEU A 268 15.78 -10.18 -23.85
C LEU A 268 15.09 -9.94 -22.51
N ARG A 269 15.31 -8.77 -21.89
CA ARG A 269 14.87 -8.48 -20.53
C ARG A 269 15.34 -9.55 -19.55
N LEU A 270 16.63 -9.88 -19.62
CA LEU A 270 17.28 -10.87 -18.75
C LEU A 270 18.49 -10.25 -18.05
N THR A 271 18.77 -10.69 -16.84
CA THR A 271 20.05 -10.49 -16.14
C THR A 271 20.73 -11.84 -16.02
N LEU A 272 21.99 -11.93 -16.44
CA LEU A 272 22.83 -13.11 -16.28
C LEU A 272 23.47 -13.10 -14.90
N TRP A 273 23.47 -14.26 -14.28
CA TRP A 273 24.05 -14.51 -12.98
C TRP A 273 25.02 -15.67 -13.06
N ARG A 274 26.16 -15.50 -12.42
CA ARG A 274 27.13 -16.55 -12.14
C ARG A 274 26.92 -17.01 -10.71
N LEU A 275 26.74 -18.30 -10.50
CA LEU A 275 26.43 -18.91 -9.21
C LEU A 275 27.48 -19.93 -8.78
N GLY A 276 27.80 -19.93 -7.49
CA GLY A 276 28.70 -20.89 -6.85
C GLY A 276 30.16 -20.75 -7.30
N GLU A 277 31.05 -21.49 -6.63
CA GLU A 277 32.42 -21.69 -7.10
C GLU A 277 32.51 -22.33 -8.50
N PRO A 278 31.62 -23.26 -8.91
CA PRO A 278 31.65 -23.81 -10.26
C PRO A 278 31.35 -22.79 -11.35
N GLY A 279 30.85 -21.59 -10.99
CA GLY A 279 30.59 -20.50 -11.92
C GLY A 279 29.43 -20.79 -12.87
N ILE A 280 28.39 -21.46 -12.37
CA ILE A 280 27.21 -21.82 -13.15
C ILE A 280 26.52 -20.56 -13.67
N LEU A 281 26.36 -20.47 -14.99
CA LEU A 281 25.68 -19.34 -15.63
C LEU A 281 24.20 -19.63 -15.83
N ILE A 282 23.37 -18.78 -15.23
CA ILE A 282 21.92 -18.76 -15.44
C ILE A 282 21.49 -17.36 -15.89
N ALA A 283 20.29 -17.25 -16.48
CA ALA A 283 19.66 -15.96 -16.72
C ALA A 283 18.32 -15.87 -16.00
N VAL A 284 18.06 -14.74 -15.34
CA VAL A 284 16.80 -14.43 -14.66
C VAL A 284 16.11 -13.31 -15.42
N ASN A 285 14.81 -13.42 -15.65
CA ASN A 285 14.07 -12.35 -16.30
C ASN A 285 14.00 -11.08 -15.44
N THR A 286 13.97 -9.90 -16.06
CA THR A 286 13.87 -8.62 -15.34
C THR A 286 12.42 -8.20 -15.07
N GLY A 287 11.46 -9.11 -15.31
CA GLY A 287 10.03 -8.84 -15.22
C GLY A 287 9.48 -8.91 -13.80
N VAL A 288 8.33 -8.28 -13.59
CA VAL A 288 7.65 -8.20 -12.28
C VAL A 288 6.44 -9.13 -12.15
N ARG A 289 6.04 -9.81 -13.23
CA ARG A 289 4.85 -10.69 -13.25
C ARG A 289 5.13 -12.15 -12.89
N GLN A 290 6.28 -12.66 -13.30
CA GLN A 290 6.68 -14.06 -13.09
C GLN A 290 8.20 -14.12 -12.91
N CYS A 291 8.67 -15.11 -12.17
CA CYS A 291 10.08 -15.48 -12.12
C CYS A 291 10.34 -16.59 -13.14
N ILE A 292 11.24 -16.32 -14.08
CA ILE A 292 11.66 -17.27 -15.12
C ILE A 292 13.18 -17.31 -15.11
N LEU A 293 13.73 -18.50 -14.83
CA LEU A 293 15.12 -18.81 -15.03
C LEU A 293 15.29 -19.44 -16.41
N THR A 294 16.32 -19.04 -17.14
CA THR A 294 16.78 -19.70 -18.36
C THR A 294 18.13 -20.35 -18.10
N LEU A 295 18.21 -21.65 -18.34
CA LEU A 295 19.35 -22.50 -18.02
C LEU A 295 19.93 -23.09 -19.32
N PRO A 296 21.26 -23.06 -19.53
CA PRO A 296 21.91 -23.71 -20.66
C PRO A 296 22.16 -25.22 -20.44
N PHE A 297 21.47 -25.83 -19.47
CA PHE A 297 21.59 -27.21 -19.04
C PHE A 297 20.24 -27.69 -18.49
N ALA A 298 20.06 -29.00 -18.37
CA ALA A 298 18.85 -29.57 -17.79
C ALA A 298 18.75 -29.21 -16.29
N PRO A 299 17.61 -28.69 -15.81
CA PRO A 299 17.43 -28.41 -14.38
C PRO A 299 17.44 -29.72 -13.56
N PRO A 300 17.82 -29.65 -12.27
CA PRO A 300 17.69 -30.79 -11.35
C PRO A 300 16.22 -31.21 -11.25
N SER A 301 15.96 -32.50 -11.05
CA SER A 301 14.60 -32.99 -10.82
C SER A 301 14.12 -32.51 -9.45
N LEU A 302 13.13 -31.62 -9.44
CA LEU A 302 12.50 -31.14 -8.22
C LEU A 302 11.03 -31.53 -8.24
N GLU A 303 10.61 -32.27 -7.22
CA GLU A 303 9.21 -32.54 -6.97
C GLU A 303 8.59 -31.31 -6.29
N SER A 304 8.06 -30.38 -7.10
CA SER A 304 7.31 -29.24 -6.60
C SER A 304 6.24 -28.81 -7.60
N HIS A 305 4.99 -28.71 -7.13
CA HIS A 305 3.86 -28.17 -7.91
C HIS A 305 4.01 -26.66 -8.24
N GLU A 306 5.05 -26.01 -7.69
CA GLU A 306 5.32 -24.59 -7.88
C GLU A 306 6.41 -24.32 -8.92
N ILE A 307 7.05 -25.38 -9.44
CA ILE A 307 8.12 -25.32 -10.43
C ILE A 307 7.61 -25.90 -11.75
N PHE A 308 7.66 -25.08 -12.80
CA PHE A 308 7.25 -25.48 -14.15
C PHE A 308 8.45 -25.43 -15.06
N VAL A 309 8.88 -26.60 -15.52
CA VAL A 309 10.03 -26.77 -16.41
C VAL A 309 9.56 -26.92 -17.85
N THR A 310 10.22 -26.26 -18.79
CA THR A 310 9.94 -26.40 -20.21
C THR A 310 11.24 -26.40 -21.00
N ASP A 311 11.41 -27.41 -21.86
CA ASP A 311 12.48 -27.41 -22.86
C ASP A 311 12.12 -26.41 -23.96
N ARG A 312 13.02 -25.47 -24.21
CA ARG A 312 12.91 -24.40 -25.21
C ARG A 312 14.05 -24.47 -26.22
N SER A 313 14.76 -25.59 -26.28
CA SER A 313 15.93 -25.78 -27.16
C SER A 313 15.60 -25.66 -28.64
N HIS A 314 14.36 -25.95 -29.03
CA HIS A 314 13.89 -25.91 -30.42
C HIS A 314 13.08 -24.66 -30.76
N ASP A 315 12.91 -23.74 -29.81
CA ASP A 315 12.18 -22.50 -30.06
C ASP A 315 12.99 -21.57 -30.97
N LYS A 316 12.31 -20.78 -31.80
CA LYS A 316 12.94 -19.76 -32.66
C LYS A 316 13.82 -18.75 -31.89
N ALA A 317 13.54 -18.56 -30.61
CA ALA A 317 14.30 -17.67 -29.73
C ALA A 317 15.54 -18.33 -29.08
N ALA A 318 15.71 -19.66 -29.19
CA ALA A 318 16.75 -20.42 -28.51
C ALA A 318 18.16 -19.95 -28.91
N ASP A 319 18.41 -19.70 -30.19
CA ASP A 319 19.71 -19.23 -30.66
C ASP A 319 20.10 -17.88 -30.06
N LEU A 320 19.12 -17.00 -29.88
CA LEU A 320 19.35 -15.70 -29.27
C LEU A 320 19.56 -15.81 -27.76
N LEU A 321 18.92 -16.78 -27.10
CA LEU A 321 19.17 -17.11 -25.69
C LEU A 321 20.57 -17.71 -25.50
N ARG A 322 21.00 -18.64 -26.37
CA ARG A 322 22.37 -19.23 -26.35
C ARG A 322 23.44 -18.17 -26.52
N LYS A 323 23.28 -17.30 -27.53
CA LYS A 323 24.16 -16.14 -27.74
C LYS A 323 24.16 -15.19 -26.54
N GLY A 324 22.99 -14.95 -25.95
CA GLY A 324 22.85 -14.12 -24.75
C GLY A 324 23.60 -14.67 -23.55
N LEU A 325 23.53 -15.99 -23.35
CA LEU A 325 24.20 -16.74 -22.28
C LEU A 325 25.70 -16.99 -22.56
N GLY A 326 26.17 -16.76 -23.79
CA GLY A 326 27.55 -17.02 -24.19
C GLY A 326 27.89 -18.51 -24.26
N VAL A 327 26.91 -19.37 -24.55
CA VAL A 327 27.08 -20.84 -24.61
C VAL A 327 27.11 -21.36 -26.04
N SER A 328 27.47 -22.63 -26.21
CA SER A 328 27.50 -23.29 -27.52
C SER A 328 26.15 -23.19 -28.25
N PRO A 329 26.13 -23.02 -29.58
CA PRO A 329 24.92 -23.10 -30.39
C PRO A 329 24.13 -24.41 -30.23
N SER A 330 24.79 -25.50 -29.80
CA SER A 330 24.15 -26.79 -29.54
C SER A 330 23.69 -26.99 -28.10
N SER A 331 23.97 -26.05 -27.18
CA SER A 331 23.57 -26.18 -25.78
C SER A 331 22.04 -26.23 -25.65
N PRO A 332 21.51 -27.07 -24.75
CA PRO A 332 20.08 -27.07 -24.47
C PRO A 332 19.68 -25.73 -23.83
N ILE A 333 18.43 -25.33 -24.01
CA ILE A 333 17.86 -24.15 -23.37
C ILE A 333 16.61 -24.58 -22.62
N TRP A 334 16.70 -24.58 -21.30
CA TRP A 334 15.59 -24.87 -20.42
C TRP A 334 15.07 -23.59 -19.81
N GLN A 335 13.75 -23.50 -19.66
CA GLN A 335 13.12 -22.45 -18.88
C GLN A 335 12.42 -23.05 -17.68
N VAL A 336 12.68 -22.46 -16.52
CA VAL A 336 12.06 -22.85 -15.26
C VAL A 336 11.28 -21.66 -14.73
N ARG A 337 9.97 -21.84 -14.55
CA ARG A 337 9.09 -20.84 -13.93
C ARG A 337 8.84 -21.23 -12.49
N THR A 338 9.08 -20.32 -11.55
CA THR A 338 8.86 -20.55 -10.13
C THR A 338 7.73 -19.65 -9.64
N LYS A 339 6.76 -20.20 -8.91
CA LYS A 339 5.67 -19.42 -8.32
C LYS A 339 6.04 -18.80 -6.99
N SER A 340 6.80 -19.51 -6.16
CA SER A 340 7.15 -19.08 -4.81
C SER A 340 8.63 -18.83 -4.63
N ARG A 341 8.95 -17.99 -3.63
CA ARG A 341 10.34 -17.73 -3.25
C ARG A 341 11.00 -18.98 -2.73
N GLU A 342 10.33 -19.76 -1.89
CA GLU A 342 10.87 -21.02 -1.36
C GLU A 342 11.25 -21.99 -2.48
N ALA A 343 10.37 -22.18 -3.47
CA ALA A 343 10.65 -23.03 -4.63
C ALA A 343 11.84 -22.51 -5.45
N PHE A 344 11.96 -21.20 -5.61
CA PHE A 344 13.11 -20.57 -6.25
C PHE A 344 14.40 -20.77 -5.46
N GLU A 345 14.40 -20.50 -4.17
CA GLU A 345 15.57 -20.64 -3.29
C GLU A 345 16.03 -22.10 -3.27
N LYS A 346 15.12 -23.06 -3.11
CA LYS A 346 15.41 -24.51 -3.19
C LYS A 346 16.04 -24.90 -4.52
N LEU A 347 15.51 -24.40 -5.63
CA LEU A 347 16.06 -24.67 -6.95
C LEU A 347 17.49 -24.11 -7.08
N VAL A 348 17.67 -22.84 -6.71
CA VAL A 348 18.95 -22.14 -6.88
C VAL A 348 20.03 -22.64 -5.94
N ALA A 349 19.66 -23.12 -4.74
CA ALA A 349 20.58 -23.72 -3.77
C ALA A 349 21.37 -24.92 -4.29
N HIS A 350 20.96 -25.54 -5.41
CA HIS A 350 21.74 -26.60 -6.06
C HIS A 350 23.03 -26.08 -6.73
N TRP A 351 23.17 -24.77 -6.88
CA TRP A 351 24.27 -24.13 -7.60
C TRP A 351 24.96 -23.01 -6.81
N LEU A 352 24.48 -22.68 -5.61
CA LEU A 352 25.12 -21.73 -4.70
C LEU A 352 26.11 -22.46 -3.79
#